data_AF-A0A151GPR3-F1
#
_entry.id   AF-A0A151GPR3-F1
#
_cell.length_a   1.000
_cell.length_b   1.000
_cell.length_c   1.000
_cell.angle_alpha   90.00
_cell.angle_beta   90.00
_cell.angle_gamma   90.00
#
_symmetry.space_group_name_H-M   'P 1'
#
loop_
_entity.id
_entity.type
_entity.pdbx_description
1 polymer ?
#
loop_
_entity_poly.entity_id
_entity_poly.type
_entity_poly.pdbx_seq_one_letter_code
_entity_poly.pdbx_strand_id
1 'polypeptide(L)'
;MCGFPPTANYLFLGDYVDRGNMSLETILLLLCYKLKFPQNFFLLRGNHECANVTRVYGFYDECKRRCNVKIWKTFIDCFNTLPIAAIVAGKIFCVHGGLAPILGGFFDET
;
A
#
# COMPACT_ATOMS: atom_id res chain seq x y z
N MET A 1 13.34 8.63 16.90
CA MET A 1 12.17 9.13 16.14
C MET A 1 12.47 9.00 14.65
N CYS A 2 11.52 8.57 13.83
CA CYS A 2 11.73 8.23 12.41
C CYS A 2 11.82 9.43 11.45
N GLY A 3 11.87 10.68 11.95
CA GLY A 3 11.97 11.89 11.12
C GLY A 3 10.66 12.26 10.41
N PHE A 4 10.62 13.41 9.75
CA PHE A 4 9.45 13.89 8.99
C PHE A 4 9.84 14.06 7.53
N PRO A 5 9.05 13.59 6.54
CA PRO A 5 9.35 13.84 5.13
C PRO A 5 9.45 15.36 4.85
N PRO A 6 10.47 15.84 4.14
CA PRO A 6 11.41 15.09 3.30
C PRO A 6 12.74 14.73 4.00
N THR A 7 12.93 15.01 5.30
CA THR A 7 14.20 14.72 5.99
C THR A 7 14.44 13.23 6.23
N ALA A 8 13.40 12.42 6.07
CA ALA A 8 13.46 10.96 6.08
C ALA A 8 12.67 10.37 4.90
N ASN A 9 13.16 9.23 4.38
CA ASN A 9 12.46 8.43 3.40
C ASN A 9 11.64 7.35 4.10
N TYR A 10 10.42 7.13 3.60
CA TYR A 10 9.48 6.15 4.12
C TYR A 10 9.12 5.15 3.02
N LEU A 11 9.23 3.87 3.36
CA LEU A 11 8.73 2.77 2.55
C LEU A 11 7.73 1.97 3.39
N PHE A 12 6.46 2.03 3.02
CA PHE A 12 5.43 1.20 3.63
C PHE A 12 5.20 -0.06 2.82
N LEU A 13 4.96 -1.17 3.50
CA LEU A 13 4.91 -2.50 2.90
C LEU A 13 3.48 -3.02 2.68
N GLY A 14 2.46 -2.17 2.65
CA GLY A 14 1.05 -2.58 2.46
C GLY A 14 0.25 -2.77 3.74
N ASP A 15 -0.97 -3.30 3.60
CA ASP A 15 -1.96 -3.51 4.67
C ASP A 15 -2.38 -2.22 5.40
N TYR A 16 -2.86 -1.26 4.62
CA TYR A 16 -3.34 0.05 5.08
C TYR A 16 -4.79 0.03 5.52
N VAL A 17 -5.57 -0.92 4.98
CA VAL A 17 -7.02 -0.99 5.13
C VAL A 17 -7.48 -2.30 5.77
N ASP A 18 -8.76 -2.36 6.14
CA ASP A 18 -9.41 -3.44 6.89
C ASP A 18 -8.98 -3.55 8.36
N ARG A 19 -9.72 -4.38 9.12
CA ARG A 19 -9.50 -4.74 10.55
C ARG A 19 -9.54 -3.59 11.57
N GLY A 20 -9.39 -2.35 11.14
CA GLY A 20 -9.54 -1.13 11.94
C GLY A 20 -10.77 -0.31 11.53
N ASN A 21 -11.11 0.69 12.35
CA ASN A 21 -12.26 1.57 12.11
C ASN A 21 -11.94 2.86 11.34
N MET A 22 -10.66 3.07 11.01
CA MET A 22 -10.13 4.32 10.46
C MET A 22 -9.31 4.05 9.18
N SER A 23 -9.72 3.05 8.38
CA SER A 23 -8.98 2.69 7.17
C SER A 23 -9.06 3.78 6.12
N LEU A 24 -10.20 4.49 6.00
CA LEU A 24 -10.33 5.65 5.12
C LEU A 24 -9.32 6.75 5.47
N GLU A 25 -9.25 7.15 6.74
CA GLU A 25 -8.32 8.17 7.20
C GLU A 25 -6.87 7.76 6.97
N THR A 26 -6.56 6.49 7.28
CA THR A 26 -5.21 5.94 7.12
C THR A 26 -4.77 6.02 5.66
N ILE A 27 -5.56 5.47 4.74
CA ILE A 27 -5.17 5.47 3.32
C ILE A 27 -5.15 6.88 2.72
N LEU A 28 -6.11 7.74 3.07
CA LEU A 28 -6.15 9.13 2.59
C LEU A 28 -4.91 9.90 3.04
N LEU A 29 -4.51 9.76 4.32
CA LEU A 29 -3.32 10.41 4.85
C LEU A 29 -2.06 9.96 4.09
N LEU A 30 -1.90 8.65 3.89
CA LEU A 30 -0.76 8.08 3.18
C LEU A 30 -0.71 8.54 1.71
N LEU A 31 -1.85 8.59 1.03
CA LEU A 31 -1.94 9.12 -0.34
C LEU A 31 -1.61 10.62 -0.39
N CYS A 32 -2.08 11.42 0.58
CA CYS A 32 -1.70 12.83 0.69
C CYS A 32 -0.19 13.00 0.89
N TYR A 33 0.45 12.18 1.73
CA TYR A 33 1.90 12.18 1.87
C TYR A 33 2.61 11.76 0.59
N LYS A 34 2.10 10.76 -0.14
CA LYS A 34 2.64 10.35 -1.43
C LYS A 34 2.58 11.48 -2.46
N LEU A 35 1.47 12.20 -2.52
CA LEU A 35 1.30 13.35 -3.42
C LEU A 35 2.22 14.51 -3.05
N LYS A 36 2.37 14.80 -1.75
CA LYS A 36 3.22 15.89 -1.25
C LYS A 36 4.71 15.59 -1.35
N PHE A 37 5.12 14.34 -1.15
CA PHE A 37 6.52 13.91 -1.11
C PHE A 37 6.77 12.70 -2.01
N PRO A 38 6.56 12.82 -3.33
CA PRO A 38 6.60 11.70 -4.25
C PRO A 38 7.96 10.97 -4.30
N GLN A 39 9.05 11.67 -3.97
CA GLN A 39 10.42 11.16 -3.98
C GLN A 39 10.91 10.61 -2.63
N ASN A 40 10.11 10.75 -1.56
CA ASN A 40 10.51 10.35 -0.21
C ASN A 40 9.50 9.41 0.46
N PHE A 41 8.28 9.32 -0.07
CA PHE A 41 7.20 8.52 0.49
C PHE A 41 6.78 7.45 -0.52
N PHE A 42 6.95 6.19 -0.15
CA PHE A 42 6.72 5.03 -1.02
C PHE A 42 5.73 4.08 -0.36
N LEU A 43 4.78 3.59 -1.15
CA LEU A 43 3.72 2.70 -0.71
C LEU A 43 3.77 1.45 -1.59
N LEU A 44 3.95 0.28 -0.99
CA LEU A 44 3.75 -0.99 -1.67
C LEU A 44 2.33 -1.50 -1.48
N ARG A 45 1.91 -2.41 -2.36
CA ARG A 45 0.64 -3.12 -2.28
C ARG A 45 0.74 -4.29 -1.29
N GLY A 46 -0.13 -4.32 -0.30
CA GLY A 46 -0.33 -5.49 0.57
C GLY A 46 -1.46 -6.39 0.10
N ASN A 47 -1.73 -7.46 0.85
CA ASN A 47 -2.80 -8.39 0.47
C ASN A 47 -4.19 -7.80 0.75
N HIS A 48 -4.29 -6.85 1.69
CA HIS A 48 -5.53 -6.15 1.97
C HIS A 48 -5.89 -5.08 0.92
N GLU A 49 -4.95 -4.63 0.09
CA GLU A 49 -5.22 -3.69 -1.02
C GLU A 49 -5.74 -4.41 -2.27
N CYS A 50 -6.74 -5.28 -2.12
CA CYS A 50 -7.42 -5.93 -3.25
C CYS A 50 -8.94 -6.05 -3.06
N ALA A 51 -9.66 -6.15 -4.18
CA ALA A 51 -11.13 -6.14 -4.17
C ALA A 51 -11.74 -7.30 -3.36
N ASN A 52 -11.11 -8.47 -3.39
CA ASN A 52 -11.63 -9.65 -2.71
C ASN A 52 -11.52 -9.53 -1.19
N VAL A 53 -10.39 -9.03 -0.69
CA VAL A 53 -10.13 -8.93 0.75
C VAL A 53 -10.91 -7.77 1.35
N THR A 54 -10.83 -6.57 0.76
CA THR A 54 -11.57 -5.39 1.25
C THR A 54 -13.09 -5.59 1.33
N ARG A 55 -13.64 -6.50 0.52
CA ARG A 55 -15.06 -6.83 0.51
C ARG A 55 -15.50 -7.68 1.70
N VAL A 56 -14.58 -8.43 2.30
CA VAL A 56 -14.86 -9.37 3.39
C VAL A 56 -14.44 -8.78 4.74
N TYR A 57 -13.38 -7.98 4.79
CA TYR A 57 -12.70 -7.61 6.04
C TYR A 57 -12.94 -6.18 6.53
N GLY A 58 -13.88 -5.46 5.91
CA GLY A 58 -14.51 -4.27 6.50
C GLY A 58 -14.37 -2.98 5.70
N PHE A 59 -13.34 -2.81 4.87
CA PHE A 59 -13.12 -1.56 4.14
C PHE A 59 -14.24 -1.23 3.15
N TYR A 60 -14.81 -2.25 2.50
CA TYR A 60 -15.99 -2.08 1.64
C TYR A 60 -17.18 -1.50 2.41
N ASP A 61 -17.48 -2.08 3.58
CA ASP A 61 -18.60 -1.62 4.41
C ASP A 61 -18.32 -0.24 5.00
N GLU A 62 -17.08 0.05 5.37
CA GLU A 62 -16.66 1.39 5.81
C GLU A 62 -16.93 2.43 4.71
N CYS A 63 -16.46 2.19 3.49
CA CYS A 63 -16.67 3.07 2.34
C CYS A 63 -18.16 3.22 2.01
N LYS A 64 -18.92 2.12 2.03
CA LYS A 64 -20.36 2.11 1.75
C LYS A 64 -21.14 2.92 2.79
N ARG A 65 -20.81 2.76 4.08
CA ARG A 65 -21.50 3.43 5.20
C ARG A 65 -21.17 4.91 5.30
N ARG A 66 -19.89 5.29 5.11
CA ARG A 66 -19.40 6.65 5.34
C ARG A 66 -19.37 7.51 4.08
N CYS A 67 -19.34 6.89 2.92
CA CYS A 67 -19.27 7.56 1.63
C CYS A 67 -20.28 6.91 0.66
N ASN A 68 -19.79 6.12 -0.30
CA ASN A 68 -20.61 5.32 -1.21
C ASN A 68 -19.76 4.22 -1.87
N VAL A 69 -20.42 3.29 -2.55
CA VAL A 69 -19.78 2.16 -3.24
C VAL A 69 -18.87 2.60 -4.40
N LYS A 70 -19.10 3.78 -5.01
CA LYS A 70 -18.22 4.29 -6.09
C LYS A 70 -16.84 4.64 -5.54
N ILE A 71 -16.77 5.22 -4.34
CA ILE A 71 -15.49 5.53 -3.67
C ILE A 71 -14.67 4.26 -3.41
N TRP A 72 -15.31 3.18 -2.95
CA TRP A 72 -14.60 1.89 -2.81
C TRP A 72 -14.00 1.43 -4.15
N LYS A 73 -14.75 1.52 -5.26
CA LYS A 73 -14.22 1.17 -6.59
C LYS A 73 -13.02 2.02 -6.97
N THR A 74 -13.07 3.33 -6.72
CA THR A 74 -11.94 4.24 -6.96
C THR A 74 -10.70 3.85 -6.13
N PHE A 75 -10.88 3.42 -4.88
CA PHE A 75 -9.76 2.89 -4.09
C PHE A 75 -9.21 1.59 -4.67
N ILE A 76 -10.05 0.67 -5.16
CA ILE A 76 -9.58 -0.54 -5.85
C ILE A 76 -8.75 -0.19 -7.09
N ASP A 77 -9.21 0.76 -7.90
CA ASP A 77 -8.47 1.22 -9.07
C ASP A 77 -7.11 1.82 -8.66
N CYS A 78 -7.07 2.60 -7.58
CA CYS A 78 -5.82 3.12 -7.02
C CYS A 78 -4.91 2.01 -6.48
N PHE A 79 -5.44 1.02 -5.77
CA PHE A 79 -4.66 -0.10 -5.25
C PHE A 79 -4.06 -0.98 -6.35
N ASN A 80 -4.73 -1.06 -7.50
CA ASN A 80 -4.21 -1.77 -8.66
C ASN A 80 -2.98 -1.10 -9.30
N THR A 81 -2.69 0.16 -8.97
CA THR A 81 -1.48 0.87 -9.45
C THR A 81 -0.33 0.88 -8.44
N LEU A 82 -0.54 0.34 -7.23
CA LEU A 82 0.51 0.28 -6.22
C LEU A 82 1.61 -0.72 -6.61
N PRO A 83 2.90 -0.35 -6.48
CA PRO A 83 4.02 -1.28 -6.70
C PRO A 83 3.95 -2.50 -5.78
N ILE A 84 4.36 -3.66 -6.29
CA ILE A 84 4.36 -4.92 -5.53
C ILE A 84 5.66 -5.17 -4.75
N ALA A 85 6.75 -4.47 -5.12
CA ALA A 85 8.07 -4.64 -4.53
C ALA A 85 8.89 -3.35 -4.62
N ALA A 86 9.94 -3.26 -3.80
CA ALA A 86 10.99 -2.24 -3.90
C ALA A 86 12.35 -2.85 -3.58
N ILE A 87 13.42 -2.23 -4.08
CA ILE A 87 14.80 -2.56 -3.70
C ILE A 87 15.40 -1.33 -3.01
N VAL A 88 15.76 -1.48 -1.74
CA VAL A 88 16.40 -0.42 -0.95
C VAL A 88 17.91 -0.52 -1.10
N ALA A 89 18.55 0.57 -1.51
CA ALA A 89 20.00 0.71 -1.69
C ALA A 89 20.63 -0.38 -2.58
N GLY A 90 19.87 -0.93 -3.54
CA GLY A 90 20.33 -2.01 -4.42
C GLY A 90 20.61 -3.34 -3.71
N LYS A 91 20.14 -3.50 -2.46
CA LYS A 91 20.56 -4.62 -1.60
C LYS A 91 19.41 -5.32 -0.90
N ILE A 92 18.40 -4.58 -0.46
CA ILE A 92 17.32 -5.14 0.35
C ILE A 92 16.06 -5.20 -0.50
N PHE A 93 15.63 -6.41 -0.82
CA PHE A 93 14.36 -6.66 -1.49
C PHE A 93 13.21 -6.57 -0.49
N CYS A 94 12.25 -5.69 -0.75
CA CYS A 94 11.10 -5.42 0.11
C CYS A 94 9.81 -5.80 -0.61
N VAL A 95 9.02 -6.65 0.04
CA VAL A 95 7.67 -7.06 -0.39
C VAL A 95 6.77 -7.17 0.84
N HIS A 96 5.47 -7.14 0.63
CA HIS A 96 4.50 -7.32 1.71
C HIS A 96 4.54 -8.73 2.33
N GLY A 97 4.39 -9.75 1.48
CA GLY A 97 4.33 -11.15 1.92
C GLY A 97 5.71 -11.80 2.02
N GLY A 98 6.23 -12.25 0.88
CA GLY A 98 7.50 -12.96 0.84
C GLY A 98 7.86 -13.48 -0.54
N LEU A 99 8.85 -14.36 -0.60
CA LEU A 99 9.36 -14.94 -1.84
C LEU A 99 8.37 -15.95 -2.42
N ALA A 100 8.04 -15.82 -3.70
CA ALA A 100 7.37 -16.88 -4.43
C ALA A 100 8.41 -17.89 -4.97
N PRO A 101 8.11 -19.20 -5.01
CA PRO A 101 9.05 -20.21 -5.51
C PRO A 101 9.55 -19.97 -6.95
N ILE A 102 8.79 -19.22 -7.76
CA ILE A 102 9.13 -18.88 -9.15
C ILE A 102 10.10 -17.69 -9.30
N LEU A 103 10.38 -16.95 -8.21
CA LEU A 103 11.26 -15.77 -8.25
C LEU A 103 12.75 -16.10 -8.31
N GLY A 104 13.14 -17.38 -8.41
CA GLY A 104 14.54 -17.82 -8.40
C GLY A 104 15.44 -17.15 -9.44
N GLY A 105 14.90 -16.70 -10.59
CA GLY A 105 15.66 -16.02 -11.63
C GLY A 105 15.71 -14.49 -11.56
N PHE A 106 14.95 -13.85 -10.66
CA PHE A 106 14.89 -12.38 -10.59
C PHE A 106 16.09 -11.74 -9.87
N PHE A 107 16.86 -12.54 -9.12
CA PHE A 107 18.01 -12.08 -8.33
C PHE A 107 19.36 -12.31 -9.03
N ASP A 108 19.38 -13.01 -10.16
CA ASP A 108 20.62 -13.32 -10.90
C ASP A 108 20.95 -12.27 -11.99
N GLU A 109 20.04 -11.33 -12.30
CA GLU A 109 20.22 -10.32 -13.37
C GLU A 109 20.26 -8.85 -12.90
N THR A 110 20.28 -8.58 -11.59
CA THR A 110 20.47 -7.22 -11.00
C THR A 110 21.74 -7.13 -10.18
#